data_AF-A0A941AX15-F1
#
_entry.id   AF-A0A941AX15-F1
#
_cell.length_a   1.000
_cell.length_b   1.000
_cell.length_c   1.000
_cell.angle_alpha   90.00
_cell.angle_beta   90.00
_cell.angle_gamma   90.00
#
_symmetry.space_group_name_H-M   'P 1'
#
loop_
_entity.id
_entity.type
_entity.pdbx_description
1 polymer ?
#
loop_
_entity_poly.entity_id
_entity_poly.type
_entity_poly.pdbx_seq_one_letter_code
_entity_poly.pdbx_strand_id
1 'polypeptide(L)'
;MNKAIYQRLEDLHNVLAYCSELQSCGKIYVFKTLERVCINQERGSLLSQLNNDNFPHQVRTYKVPPHIEVKVKFTLEKIQATSWGGFNQEQFFNHGET
;
A
#
# COMPACT_ATOMS: atom_id res chain seq x y z
N MET A 1 -4.03 16.80 9.52
CA MET A 1 -3.36 15.50 9.29
C MET A 1 -4.36 14.56 8.62
N ASN A 2 -4.08 14.09 7.40
CA ASN A 2 -5.06 13.38 6.57
C ASN A 2 -5.08 11.88 6.91
N LYS A 3 -5.64 11.53 8.08
CA LYS A 3 -5.60 10.17 8.67
C LYS A 3 -6.03 9.07 7.69
N ALA A 4 -7.01 9.35 6.84
CA ALA A 4 -7.49 8.42 5.83
C ALA A 4 -6.44 8.09 4.75
N ILE A 5 -5.67 9.10 4.31
CA ILE A 5 -4.59 8.89 3.33
C ILE A 5 -3.47 8.06 3.95
N TYR A 6 -3.06 8.37 5.19
CA TYR A 6 -2.02 7.61 5.87
C TYR A 6 -2.41 6.16 6.09
N GLN A 7 -3.64 5.89 6.57
CA GLN A 7 -4.13 4.51 6.71
C GLN A 7 -4.11 3.78 5.37
N ARG A 8 -4.57 4.43 4.30
CA ARG A 8 -4.57 3.79 2.98
C ARG A 8 -3.15 3.51 2.47
N LEU A 9 -2.20 4.41 2.71
CA LEU A 9 -0.79 4.19 2.36
C LEU A 9 -0.21 2.97 3.08
N GLU A 10 -0.52 2.84 4.36
CA GLU A 10 -0.14 1.70 5.20
C GLU A 10 -0.77 0.40 4.70
N ASP A 11 -2.08 0.39 4.46
CA ASP A 11 -2.81 -0.75 3.91
C ASP A 11 -2.17 -1.25 2.60
N LEU A 12 -1.94 -0.33 1.66
CA LEU A 12 -1.35 -0.64 0.35
C LEU A 12 0.09 -1.11 0.44
N HIS A 13 0.86 -0.65 1.43
CA HIS A 13 2.19 -1.18 1.67
C HIS A 13 2.13 -2.58 2.28
N ASN A 14 1.29 -2.79 3.29
CA ASN A 14 1.14 -4.07 3.98
C ASN A 14 0.73 -5.18 3.01
N VAL A 15 -0.20 -4.94 2.09
CA VAL A 15 -0.55 -5.95 1.07
C VAL A 15 0.60 -6.29 0.13
N LEU A 16 1.44 -5.32 -0.24
CA LEU A 16 2.62 -5.55 -1.09
C LEU A 16 3.73 -6.29 -0.32
N ALA A 17 3.97 -5.92 0.93
CA ALA A 17 4.97 -6.53 1.79
C ALA A 17 4.60 -7.97 2.12
N TYR A 18 3.37 -8.21 2.56
CA TYR A 18 2.82 -9.54 2.80
C TYR A 18 2.93 -10.42 1.56
N CYS A 19 2.53 -9.91 0.39
CA CYS A 19 2.65 -10.65 -0.85
C CYS A 19 4.11 -11.00 -1.20
N SER A 20 5.07 -10.15 -0.85
CA SER A 20 6.51 -10.40 -1.08
C SER A 20 7.05 -11.47 -0.13
N GLU A 21 6.65 -11.44 1.14
CA GLU A 21 7.04 -12.46 2.11
C GLU A 21 6.48 -13.84 1.75
N LEU A 22 5.21 -13.90 1.33
CA LEU A 22 4.62 -15.15 0.85
C LEU A 22 5.42 -15.73 -0.32
N GLN A 23 5.90 -14.89 -1.24
CA GLN A 23 6.74 -15.32 -2.37
C GLN A 23 8.10 -15.83 -1.90
N SER A 24 8.77 -15.15 -0.95
CA SER A 24 10.06 -15.62 -0.42
C SER A 24 9.93 -16.97 0.30
N CYS A 25 8.76 -17.27 0.86
CA CYS A 25 8.44 -18.55 1.48
C CYS A 25 7.92 -19.61 0.48
N GLY A 26 8.03 -19.36 -0.83
CA GLY A 26 7.63 -20.30 -1.89
C GLY A 26 6.12 -20.43 -2.11
N LYS A 27 5.30 -19.53 -1.56
CA LYS A 27 3.84 -19.52 -1.76
C LYS A 27 3.44 -18.73 -3.01
N ILE A 28 2.21 -18.97 -3.46
CA ILE A 28 1.64 -18.37 -4.68
C ILE A 28 1.58 -16.83 -4.57
N TYR A 29 1.91 -16.18 -5.69
CA TYR A 29 1.80 -14.73 -5.88
C TYR A 29 0.34 -14.28 -5.72
N VAL A 30 0.04 -13.48 -4.70
CA VAL A 30 -1.30 -12.88 -4.50
C VAL A 30 -1.59 -11.83 -5.58
N PHE A 31 -0.56 -11.05 -5.93
CA PHE A 31 -0.64 -10.01 -6.96
C PHE A 31 0.37 -10.27 -8.08
N LYS A 32 -0.09 -10.16 -9.33
CA LYS A 32 0.75 -10.16 -10.52
C LYS A 32 1.54 -8.85 -10.63
N THR A 33 2.56 -8.82 -11.48
CA THR A 33 3.41 -7.64 -11.70
C THR A 33 2.62 -6.37 -11.97
N LEU A 34 1.70 -6.38 -12.94
CA LEU A 34 0.89 -5.19 -13.27
C LEU A 34 -0.05 -4.78 -12.13
N GLU A 35 -0.54 -5.73 -11.35
CA GLU A 35 -1.39 -5.42 -10.19
C GLU A 35 -0.57 -4.70 -9.10
N ARG A 36 0.68 -5.12 -8.89
CA ARG A 36 1.63 -4.42 -8.01
C ARG A 36 1.97 -3.02 -8.52
N VAL A 37 2.09 -2.85 -9.85
CA VAL A 37 2.27 -1.53 -10.46
C VAL A 37 1.07 -0.63 -10.17
N CYS A 38 -0.16 -1.12 -10.36
CA CYS A 38 -1.37 -0.37 -10.03
C CYS A 38 -1.41 0.03 -8.54
N ILE A 39 -1.09 -0.88 -7.63
CA ILE A 39 -1.05 -0.57 -6.18
C ILE A 39 -0.01 0.53 -5.89
N ASN A 40 1.18 0.43 -6.47
CA ASN A 40 2.22 1.45 -6.30
C ASN A 40 1.84 2.80 -6.95
N GLN A 41 1.08 2.80 -8.04
CA GLN A 41 0.56 4.04 -8.64
C GLN A 41 -0.42 4.75 -7.69
N GLU A 42 -1.30 4.02 -7.01
CA GLU A 42 -2.18 4.61 -5.99
C GLU A 42 -1.37 5.15 -4.81
N ARG A 43 -0.37 4.38 -4.31
CA ARG A 43 0.54 4.88 -3.26
C ARG A 43 1.23 6.19 -3.66
N GLY A 44 1.77 6.27 -4.88
CA GLY A 44 2.38 7.49 -5.40
C GLY A 44 1.38 8.65 -5.53
N SER A 45 0.14 8.33 -5.92
CA SER A 45 -0.95 9.30 -5.98
C SER A 45 -1.29 9.89 -4.62
N LEU A 46 -1.37 9.05 -3.60
CA LEU A 46 -1.65 9.44 -2.22
C LEU A 46 -0.51 10.27 -1.61
N LEU A 47 0.75 9.90 -1.86
CA LEU A 47 1.91 10.69 -1.45
C LEU A 47 1.92 12.08 -2.11
N SER A 48 1.55 12.17 -3.39
CA SER A 48 1.40 13.45 -4.09
C SER A 48 0.31 14.33 -3.47
N GLN A 49 -0.79 13.74 -2.98
CA GLN A 49 -1.87 14.45 -2.29
C GLN A 49 -1.46 14.94 -0.89
N LEU A 50 -0.55 14.24 -0.21
CA LEU A 50 0.02 14.73 1.06
C LEU A 50 0.96 15.93 0.83
N ASN A 51 1.66 15.96 -0.31
CA ASN A 51 2.59 17.02 -0.70
C ASN A 51 1.93 18.15 -1.52
N ASN A 52 0.60 18.28 -1.46
CA ASN A 52 -0.19 19.18 -2.33
C ASN A 52 0.24 20.65 -2.25
N ASP A 53 0.78 21.08 -1.11
CA ASP A 53 1.27 22.45 -0.90
C ASP A 53 2.40 22.85 -1.86
N ASN A 54 3.12 21.87 -2.44
CA ASN A 54 4.26 22.15 -3.31
C ASN A 54 3.89 22.26 -4.81
N PHE A 55 2.90 21.50 -5.30
CA PHE A 55 2.57 21.45 -6.75
C PHE A 55 1.08 21.13 -7.01
N PRO A 56 0.15 22.07 -6.79
CA PRO A 56 -1.30 21.82 -6.83
C PRO A 56 -1.84 21.38 -8.20
N HIS A 57 -1.15 21.73 -9.28
CA HIS A 57 -1.50 21.35 -10.66
C HIS A 57 -0.96 19.95 -11.05
N GLN A 58 -0.24 19.27 -10.17
CA GLN A 58 0.35 17.95 -10.42
C GLN A 58 -0.20 16.85 -9.50
N VAL A 59 -1.24 17.15 -8.71
CA VAL A 59 -1.84 16.19 -7.80
C VAL A 59 -2.47 15.05 -8.59
N ARG A 60 -1.84 13.88 -8.51
CA ARG A 60 -2.35 12.66 -9.14
C ARG A 60 -3.56 12.17 -8.34
N THR A 61 -4.59 11.67 -9.04
CA THR A 61 -5.84 11.15 -8.44
C THR A 61 -6.09 9.68 -8.79
N TYR A 62 -5.02 8.92 -9.04
CA TYR A 62 -5.11 7.51 -9.37
C TYR A 62 -5.62 6.68 -8.19
N LYS A 63 -6.57 5.79 -8.47
CA LYS A 63 -7.02 4.72 -7.57
C LYS A 63 -6.87 3.38 -8.29
N VAL A 64 -6.58 2.32 -7.55
CA VAL A 64 -6.54 0.99 -8.16
C VAL A 64 -7.90 0.62 -8.78
N PRO A 65 -7.90 -0.10 -9.91
CA PRO A 65 -9.11 -0.66 -10.50
C PRO A 65 -9.92 -1.54 -9.52
N PRO A 66 -11.26 -1.60 -9.66
CA PRO A 66 -12.12 -2.32 -8.70
C PRO A 66 -11.74 -3.80 -8.47
N HIS A 67 -11.31 -4.51 -9.50
CA HIS A 67 -10.91 -5.91 -9.36
C HIS A 67 -9.62 -6.10 -8.54
N ILE A 68 -8.73 -5.11 -8.56
CA ILE A 68 -7.52 -5.10 -7.71
C ILE A 68 -7.91 -4.69 -6.28
N GLU A 69 -8.84 -3.74 -6.13
CA GLU A 69 -9.34 -3.32 -4.82
C GLU A 69 -9.94 -4.49 -4.03
N VAL A 70 -10.71 -5.37 -4.70
CA VAL A 70 -11.24 -6.59 -4.07
C VAL A 70 -10.12 -7.48 -3.53
N LYS A 71 -9.05 -7.66 -4.30
CA LYS A 71 -7.88 -8.44 -3.85
C LYS A 71 -7.14 -7.77 -2.70
N VAL A 72 -7.01 -6.44 -2.70
CA VAL A 72 -6.44 -5.66 -1.60
C VAL A 72 -7.22 -5.93 -0.32
N LYS A 73 -8.55 -5.77 -0.35
CA LYS A 73 -9.41 -6.02 0.82
C LYS A 73 -9.27 -7.44 1.36
N PHE A 74 -9.34 -8.44 0.49
CA PHE A 74 -9.17 -9.84 0.89
C PHE A 74 -7.78 -10.13 1.46
N THR A 75 -6.74 -9.46 0.97
CA THR A 75 -5.39 -9.60 1.50
C THR A 75 -5.26 -8.97 2.89
N LEU A 76 -5.88 -7.82 3.12
CA LEU A 76 -5.93 -7.17 4.43
C LEU A 76 -6.64 -8.04 5.47
N GLU A 77 -7.77 -8.65 5.10
CA GLU A 77 -8.49 -9.60 5.96
C GLU A 77 -7.60 -10.78 6.36
N LYS A 78 -6.80 -11.31 5.41
CA LYS A 78 -5.82 -12.38 5.71
C LYS A 78 -4.70 -11.93 6.64
N ILE A 79 -4.16 -10.74 6.43
CA ILE A 79 -3.12 -10.17 7.30
C ILE A 79 -3.66 -10.08 8.75
N GLN A 80 -4.89 -9.58 8.92
CA GLN A 80 -5.55 -9.51 10.21
C GLN A 80 -5.80 -10.89 10.82
N ALA A 81 -6.31 -11.84 10.03
CA ALA A 81 -6.61 -13.19 10.51
C ALA A 81 -5.36 -14.02 10.89
N THR A 82 -4.22 -13.72 10.29
CA THR A 82 -2.96 -14.46 10.53
C THR A 82 -2.10 -13.85 11.61
N SER A 83 -2.51 -12.70 12.20
CA SER A 83 -1.68 -11.94 13.15
C SER A 83 -0.26 -11.73 12.63
N TRP A 84 -0.09 -11.55 11.32
CA TRP A 84 1.22 -11.43 10.67
C TRP A 84 2.06 -10.26 11.23
N GLY A 85 1.43 -9.33 11.95
CA GLY A 85 2.09 -8.21 12.63
C GLY A 85 2.09 -6.94 11.79
N GLY A 86 2.25 -7.07 10.46
CA GLY A 86 2.24 -5.91 9.56
C GLY A 86 3.40 -4.94 9.80
N PHE A 87 3.44 -3.88 8.98
CA PHE A 87 4.15 -2.66 9.32
C PHE A 87 3.14 -1.66 9.86
N ASN A 88 3.39 -1.14 11.07
CA ASN A 88 2.64 -0.03 11.65
C ASN A 88 3.30 1.32 11.27
N GLN A 89 2.60 2.43 11.47
CA GLN A 89 3.11 3.76 11.09
C GLN A 89 4.46 4.12 11.74
N GLU A 90 4.69 3.68 12.98
CA GLU A 90 5.95 3.93 13.68
C GLU A 90 7.13 3.26 12.97
N GLN A 91 6.93 2.05 12.44
CA GLN A 91 7.95 1.35 11.63
C GLN A 91 8.15 1.97 10.25
N PHE A 92 7.14 2.69 9.73
CA PHE A 92 7.17 3.27 8.39
C PHE A 92 7.99 4.56 8.30
N PHE A 93 7.94 5.40 9.32
CA PHE A 93 8.60 6.71 9.33
C PHE A 93 10.01 6.69 9.94
N ASN A 94 10.38 5.64 10.70
CA ASN A 94 11.69 5.53 11.34
C ASN A 94 12.85 5.14 10.39
N HIS A 95 12.59 4.87 9.11
CA HIS A 95 13.63 4.62 8.10
C HIS A 95 14.00 5.86 7.26
N GLY A 96 13.58 7.06 7.68
CA GLY A 96 13.91 8.34 7.03
C GLY A 96 15.16 9.06 7.56
N GLU A 97 15.81 8.55 8.61
CA GLU A 97 16.98 9.16 9.25
C GLU A 97 18.21 8.23 9.20
N THR A 98 18.77 8.04 8.01
CA THR A 98 20.19 7.65 7.84
C THR A 98 20.75 8.28 6.59
#